data_AF-A0A089QSE8-F1
#
_entry.id   AF-A0A089QSE8-F1
#
_cell.length_a   1.000
_cell.length_b   1.000
_cell.length_c   1.000
_cell.angle_alpha   90.00
_cell.angle_beta   90.00
_cell.angle_gamma   90.00
#
_symmetry.space_group_name_H-M   'P 1'
#
loop_
_entity.id
_entity.type
_entity.pdbx_description
1 polymer ?
#
loop_
_entity_poly.entity_id
_entity_poly.type
_entity_poly.pdbx_seq_one_letter_code
_entity_poly.pdbx_strand_id
1 'polypeptide(L)' 'MGKWTPSQKQKSGLISRTFDFFIDELAELQEELDCPDEFICDFLEIVKNRWSPDSCHSKARQHKRDNPSSY' A
#
# COMPACT_ATOMS: atom_id res chain seq x y z
N MET A 1 -8.18 -19.02 -10.07
CA MET A 1 -7.95 -17.59 -10.39
C MET A 1 -6.48 -17.42 -10.73
N GLY A 2 -6.17 -16.85 -11.90
CA GLY A 2 -4.78 -16.53 -12.25
C GLY A 2 -4.24 -15.44 -11.33
N LYS A 3 -2.96 -15.52 -10.97
CA LYS A 3 -2.28 -14.43 -10.26
C LYS A 3 -2.29 -13.19 -11.16
N TRP A 4 -2.92 -12.11 -10.72
CA TRP A 4 -2.83 -10.83 -11.42
C TRP A 4 -1.36 -10.44 -11.56
N THR A 5 -0.95 -10.07 -12.77
CA THR A 5 0.42 -9.63 -13.05
C THR A 5 0.35 -8.32 -13.82
N PRO A 6 1.09 -7.28 -13.40
CA PRO A 6 1.02 -5.99 -14.07
C PRO A 6 1.69 -6.02 -15.45
N SER A 7 1.08 -5.30 -16.40
CA SER A 7 1.69 -5.00 -17.70
C SER A 7 2.89 -4.05 -17.54
N GLN A 8 3.74 -3.97 -18.57
CA GLN A 8 4.89 -3.05 -18.56
C GLN A 8 4.47 -1.59 -18.39
N LYS A 9 3.38 -1.17 -19.06
CA LYS A 9 2.82 0.19 -18.90
C LYS A 9 2.35 0.47 -17.47
N GLN A 10 1.81 -0.52 -16.78
CA GLN A 10 1.40 -0.36 -15.38
C GLN A 10 2.62 -0.28 -14.45
N LYS A 11 3.66 -1.07 -14.73
CA LYS A 11 4.94 -1.04 -13.99
C LYS A 11 5.62 0.32 -14.08
N SER A 12 5.86 0.81 -15.29
CA SER A 12 6.49 2.12 -15.52
C SER A 12 5.55 3.30 -15.24
N GLY A 13 4.26 3.04 -15.06
CA GLY A 13 3.24 4.05 -14.81
C GLY A 13 2.93 4.19 -13.32
N LEU A 14 1.75 3.69 -12.94
CA LEU A 14 1.22 3.88 -11.59
C LEU A 14 2.05 3.16 -10.53
N ILE A 15 2.59 1.98 -10.83
CA ILE A 15 3.35 1.20 -9.84
C ILE A 15 4.64 1.94 -9.46
N SER A 16 5.44 2.38 -10.44
CA SER A 16 6.65 3.17 -10.17
C SER A 16 6.31 4.44 -9.39
N ARG A 17 5.33 5.22 -9.84
CA ARG A 17 4.95 6.46 -9.15
C ARG A 17 4.50 6.25 -7.69
N THR A 18 3.77 5.17 -7.42
CA THR A 18 3.39 4.83 -6.04
C THR A 18 4.58 4.40 -5.20
N PHE A 19 5.54 3.66 -5.78
CA PHE A 19 6.77 3.31 -5.10
C PHE A 19 7.60 4.55 -4.76
N ASP A 20 7.83 5.42 -5.74
CA ASP A 20 8.60 6.66 -5.56
C ASP A 20 7.98 7.53 -4.46
N PHE A 21 6.66 7.73 -4.50
CA PHE A 21 5.93 8.44 -3.44
C PHE A 21 6.13 7.83 -2.05
N PHE A 22 6.10 6.50 -1.91
CA PHE A 22 6.34 5.89 -0.60
C PHE A 22 7.78 6.10 -0.13
N ILE A 23 8.77 6.04 -1.02
CA ILE A 23 10.16 6.28 -0.63
C ILE A 23 10.35 7.73 -0.18
N ASP A 24 9.79 8.69 -0.92
CA ASP A 24 9.89 10.12 -0.59
C ASP A 24 9.28 10.41 0.80
N GLU A 25 8.08 9.93 1.08
CA GLU A 25 7.41 10.16 2.37
C GLU A 25 8.12 9.45 3.54
N LEU A 26 8.71 8.27 3.31
CA LEU A 26 9.51 7.61 4.33
C LEU A 26 10.82 8.35 4.60
N ALA A 27 11.44 8.93 3.57
CA ALA A 27 12.61 9.78 3.73
C ALA A 27 12.26 11.06 4.51
N GLU A 28 11.12 11.69 4.22
CA GLU A 28 10.64 12.87 4.96
C GLU A 28 10.44 12.55 6.46
N LEU A 29 9.96 11.36 6.81
CA LEU A 29 9.90 10.93 8.22
C LEU A 29 11.29 10.90 8.88
N GLN A 30 12.34 10.49 8.15
CA GLN A 30 13.70 10.52 8.68
C GLN A 30 14.22 11.95 8.81
N GLU A 31 14.06 12.75 7.77
CA GLU A 31 14.59 14.12 7.70
C GLU A 31 13.95 15.05 8.73
N GLU A 32 12.63 14.95 8.93
CA GLU A 32 11.88 15.87 9.79
C GLU A 32 11.82 15.42 11.26
N LEU A 33 11.96 14.12 11.54
CA LEU A 33 11.76 13.55 12.88
C LEU A 33 12.96 12.75 13.42
N ASP A 34 14.07 12.71 12.68
CA ASP A 34 15.22 11.82 12.97
C ASP A 34 14.78 10.36 13.18
N CYS A 35 13.81 9.91 12.37
CA CYS A 35 13.18 8.61 12.54
C CYS A 35 14.16 7.46 12.22
N PRO A 36 14.34 6.48 13.14
CA PRO A 36 15.24 5.36 12.88
C PRO A 36 14.65 4.36 11.88
N ASP A 37 15.51 3.73 11.09
CA ASP A 37 15.15 2.72 10.09
C ASP A 37 14.28 1.59 10.67
N GLU A 38 14.54 1.20 11.94
CA GLU A 38 13.79 0.16 12.65
C GLU A 38 12.32 0.54 12.81
N PHE A 39 12.03 1.80 13.14
CA PHE A 39 10.65 2.29 13.23
C PHE A 39 9.98 2.29 11.86
N ILE A 40 10.69 2.71 10.80
CA ILE A 40 10.16 2.69 9.44
C ILE A 40 9.80 1.27 9.01
N CYS A 41 10.65 0.29 9.34
CA CYS A 41 10.38 -1.12 9.09
C CYS A 41 9.11 -1.58 9.79
N ASP A 42 8.96 -1.29 11.08
CA ASP A 42 7.78 -1.65 11.86
C ASP A 42 6.52 -0.95 11.35
N PHE A 43 6.63 0.33 10.97
CA PHE A 43 5.54 1.09 10.38
C PHE A 43 5.07 0.49 9.05
N LEU A 44 5.99 0.10 8.18
CA LEU A 44 5.67 -0.57 6.92
C LEU A 44 4.98 -1.92 7.13
N GLU A 45 5.30 -2.65 8.20
CA GLU A 45 4.60 -3.87 8.55
C GLU A 45 3.14 -3.60 8.94
N ILE A 46 2.86 -2.51 9.65
CA ILE A 46 1.48 -2.06 9.94
C ILE A 46 0.72 -1.75 8.63
N VAL A 47 1.36 -1.02 7.71
CA VAL A 47 0.78 -0.70 6.40
C VAL A 47 0.48 -1.97 5.61
N LYS A 48 1.43 -2.91 5.53
CA LYS A 48 1.26 -4.21 4.89
C LYS A 48 0.09 -4.99 5.50
N ASN A 49 0.00 -5.03 6.83
CA ASN A 49 -1.08 -5.74 7.54
C ASN A 49 -2.46 -5.16 7.24
N ARG A 50 -2.57 -3.85 6.96
CA ARG A 50 -3.82 -3.22 6.49
C ARG A 50 -4.28 -3.78 5.13
N TRP A 51 -3.36 -4.22 4.29
CA TRP A 51 -3.64 -4.80 2.97
C TRP A 51 -3.74 -6.34 2.96
N SER A 52 -3.43 -7.00 4.08
CA SER A 52 -3.59 -8.45 4.24
C SER A 52 -5.03 -8.90 3.88
N PRO A 53 -5.21 -10.05 3.22
CA PRO A 53 -6.53 -10.61 2.88
C PRO A 53 -7.46 -10.73 4.10
N ASP A 54 -6.89 -11.04 5.27
CA ASP A 54 -7.63 -11.28 6.50
C ASP A 54 -8.02 -10.00 7.24
N SER A 55 -7.46 -8.86 6.84
CA SER A 55 -7.71 -7.57 7.50
C SER A 55 -9.17 -7.14 7.34
N CYS A 56 -9.71 -6.46 8.36
CA CYS A 56 -11.05 -5.88 8.27
C CYS A 56 -11.18 -4.89 7.09
N HIS A 57 -10.10 -4.19 6.74
CA HIS A 57 -10.04 -3.30 5.60
C HIS A 57 -10.15 -4.03 4.26
N SER A 58 -9.52 -5.21 4.14
CA SER A 58 -9.65 -6.05 2.95
C SER A 58 -11.09 -6.53 2.77
N LYS A 59 -11.69 -7.03 3.85
CA LYS A 59 -13.11 -7.45 3.87
C LYS A 59 -14.05 -6.30 3.51
N ALA A 60 -13.80 -5.10 4.02
CA ALA A 60 -14.58 -3.90 3.68
C ALA A 60 -14.43 -3.52 2.19
N ARG A 61 -13.22 -3.58 1.63
CA ARG A 61 -12.99 -3.36 0.18
C ARG A 61 -13.72 -4.41 -0.67
N GLN A 62 -13.71 -5.67 -0.24
CA GLN A 62 -14.42 -6.75 -0.94
C GLN A 62 -15.93 -6.51 -0.92
N HIS A 63 -16.50 -6.22 0.26
CA HIS A 63 -17.93 -5.92 0.39
C HIS A 63 -18.36 -4.74 -0.51
N LYS A 64 -17.54 -3.68 -0.61
CA LYS A 64 -17.82 -2.55 -1.51
C LYS A 64 -17.81 -2.94 -2.99
N ARG A 65 -16.91 -3.86 -3.39
CA ARG A 65 -16.89 -4.37 -4.77
C ARG A 65 -18.10 -5.23 -5.09
N ASP A 66 -18.56 -6.01 -4.12
CA ASP A 66 -19.71 -6.91 -4.29
C ASP A 66 -21.05 -6.16 -4.24
N ASN A 67 -21.11 -5.02 -3.54
CA ASN A 67 -22.32 -4.20 -3.37
C ASN A 67 -22.12 -2.73 -3.83
N PRO A 68 -21.94 -2.47 -5.14
CA PRO A 68 -21.62 -1.14 -5.66
C PRO A 68 -22.74 -0.11 -5.53
N SER A 69 -24.01 -0.53 -5.33
CA SER A 69 -25.17 0.36 -5.19
C SER A 69 -25.46 0.82 -3.75
N SER A 70 -24.61 0.47 -2.78
CA SER A 70 -24.83 0.74 -1.36
C SER A 70 -24.22 2.06 -0.86
N TYR A 71 -23.73 2.91 -1.77
CA TYR A 71 -23.10 4.20 -1.46
C TYR A 71 -23.47 5.26 -2.48
#